data_AF-A0A966KA63-F1
#
_entry.id   AF-A0A966KA63-F1
#
_cell.length_a   1.000
_cell.length_b   1.000
_cell.length_c   1.000
_cell.angle_alpha   90.00
_cell.angle_beta   90.00
_cell.angle_gamma   90.00
#
_symmetry.space_group_name_H-M   'P 1'
#
loop_
_entity.id
_entity.type
_entity.pdbx_description
1 polymer ?
#
loop_
_entity_poly.entity_id
_entity_poly.type
_entity_poly.pdbx_seq_one_letter_code
_entity_poly.pdbx_strand_id
1 'polypeptide(L)'
;MSKPIIPIVPEQLVNDPSKGDGLGCHAGEKQMMDAAKSSGKGEVLQRYAQDYPKGPHDQPQSMCPAFGSLRVGLRMRRTATILSGSACCVYGLTFTSHFYGARRSVGYVPFNSETLVTGKLFEDIRDSVHEQADPNKYDAIVIINLCVPTASGVPLQLLPKEINGVRIIGIDVPGFGVPTHAEAKDVLAGAMLQYARHEIMAGPVQAPRTGVQTKPTITLLGEMFPADPAVIGAMLEPMDLAVGATVPTREWRELYQALDCKAVAAIHPFYTASIREFEAAGRPIVGSAPVGYEGTAAWLEAIGKATNTPQDRINAAKHKILPAIKAVLG
;
A
#
# COMPACT_ATOMS: atom_id res chain seq x y z
N MET A 1 -39.78 -15.23 -49.01
CA MET A 1 -40.50 -15.17 -47.72
C MET A 1 -39.57 -14.56 -46.69
N SER A 2 -39.75 -13.28 -46.37
CA SER A 2 -38.96 -12.60 -45.33
C SER A 2 -39.54 -12.97 -43.97
N LYS A 3 -38.72 -13.53 -43.07
CA LYS A 3 -39.17 -13.86 -41.71
C LYS A 3 -39.33 -12.54 -40.92
N PRO A 4 -40.44 -12.35 -40.18
CA PRO A 4 -40.60 -11.17 -39.34
C PRO A 4 -39.57 -11.23 -38.21
N ILE A 5 -38.80 -10.15 -38.06
CA ILE A 5 -37.92 -9.93 -36.91
C ILE A 5 -38.81 -9.48 -35.76
N ILE A 6 -38.86 -10.27 -34.69
CA ILE A 6 -39.57 -9.93 -33.45
C ILE A 6 -38.68 -8.93 -32.69
N PRO A 7 -39.16 -7.71 -32.39
CA PRO A 7 -38.38 -6.76 -31.62
C PRO A 7 -38.24 -7.25 -30.17
N ILE A 8 -37.01 -7.26 -29.66
CA ILE A 8 -36.73 -7.50 -28.25
C ILE A 8 -37.10 -6.21 -27.50
N VAL A 9 -38.23 -6.23 -26.81
CA VAL A 9 -38.61 -5.18 -25.87
C VAL A 9 -38.12 -5.61 -24.49
N PRO A 10 -37.34 -4.80 -23.76
CA PRO A 10 -36.94 -5.14 -22.40
C PRO A 10 -38.19 -5.31 -21.53
N GLU A 11 -38.43 -6.51 -21.04
CA GLU A 11 -39.50 -6.77 -20.09
C GLU A 11 -39.13 -6.10 -18.76
N GLN A 12 -39.92 -5.12 -18.34
CA GLN A 12 -39.78 -4.54 -17.00
C GLN A 12 -40.25 -5.59 -16.00
N LEU A 13 -39.30 -6.27 -15.37
CA LEU A 13 -39.58 -7.19 -14.27
C LEU A 13 -40.31 -6.44 -13.16
N VAL A 14 -41.55 -6.87 -12.88
CA VAL A 14 -42.42 -6.31 -11.83
C VAL A 14 -41.82 -6.51 -10.43
N ASN A 15 -40.87 -7.44 -10.29
CA ASN A 15 -39.99 -7.61 -9.13
C ASN A 15 -38.56 -7.83 -9.60
N ASP A 16 -37.75 -6.78 -9.55
CA ASP A 16 -36.31 -6.85 -9.80
C ASP A 16 -35.58 -7.30 -8.53
N PRO A 17 -34.96 -8.49 -8.50
CA PRO A 17 -34.16 -8.94 -7.35
C PRO A 17 -32.88 -8.11 -7.13
N SER A 18 -32.54 -7.18 -8.02
CA SER A 18 -31.53 -6.14 -7.79
C SER A 18 -31.98 -5.08 -6.78
N LYS A 19 -33.28 -4.98 -6.49
CA LYS A 19 -33.85 -4.20 -5.38
C LYS A 19 -33.80 -4.97 -4.05
N GLY A 20 -32.70 -5.65 -3.77
CA GLY A 20 -32.38 -6.02 -2.39
C GLY A 20 -32.11 -4.73 -1.60
N ASP A 21 -32.55 -4.65 -0.34
CA ASP A 21 -32.42 -3.48 0.53
C ASP A 21 -30.95 -3.11 0.92
N GLY A 22 -29.94 -3.57 0.16
CA GLY A 22 -28.52 -3.35 0.41
C GLY A 22 -27.72 -3.02 -0.86
N LEU A 23 -26.61 -2.30 -0.71
CA LEU A 23 -25.73 -1.98 -1.83
C LEU A 23 -25.09 -3.24 -2.42
N GLY A 24 -25.49 -3.58 -3.64
CA GLY A 24 -24.90 -4.68 -4.41
C GLY A 24 -23.59 -4.29 -5.12
N CYS A 25 -22.85 -5.30 -5.59
CA CYS A 25 -21.57 -5.13 -6.31
C CYS A 25 -21.67 -4.30 -7.61
N HIS A 26 -22.88 -4.05 -8.10
CA HIS A 26 -23.17 -3.32 -9.34
C HIS A 26 -23.55 -1.85 -9.11
N ALA A 27 -23.60 -1.38 -7.86
CA ALA A 27 -23.91 0.02 -7.59
C ALA A 27 -22.81 0.94 -8.14
N GLY A 28 -23.22 2.10 -8.65
CA GLY A 28 -22.30 3.07 -9.25
C GLY A 28 -21.38 3.73 -8.22
N GLU A 29 -20.27 4.30 -8.68
CA GLU A 29 -19.26 4.97 -7.83
C GLU A 29 -19.89 5.99 -6.86
N LYS A 30 -20.77 6.86 -7.36
CA LYS A 30 -21.46 7.87 -6.56
C LYS A 30 -22.29 7.25 -5.43
N GLN A 31 -23.08 6.23 -5.74
CA GLN A 31 -23.92 5.55 -4.75
C GLN A 31 -23.06 4.90 -3.66
N MET A 32 -21.97 4.24 -4.04
CA MET A 32 -21.02 3.63 -3.10
C MET A 32 -20.32 4.68 -2.23
N MET A 33 -19.92 5.82 -2.81
CA MET A 33 -19.34 6.94 -2.06
C MET A 33 -20.33 7.53 -1.04
N ASP A 34 -21.58 7.77 -1.47
CA ASP A 34 -22.60 8.36 -0.61
C ASP A 34 -22.97 7.41 0.55
N ALA A 35 -23.05 6.11 0.26
CA ALA A 35 -23.26 5.08 1.26
C ALA A 35 -22.09 4.98 2.26
N ALA A 36 -20.85 4.97 1.77
CA ALA A 36 -19.65 4.94 2.61
C ALA A 36 -19.60 6.15 3.55
N LYS A 37 -19.88 7.35 3.03
CA LYS A 37 -19.94 8.58 3.84
C LYS A 37 -21.02 8.49 4.91
N SER A 38 -22.21 8.04 4.54
CA SER A 38 -23.35 7.86 5.47
C SER A 38 -23.06 6.81 6.54
N SER A 39 -22.23 5.82 6.23
CA SER A 39 -21.82 4.74 7.12
C SER A 39 -20.53 5.05 7.91
N GLY A 40 -20.15 6.32 8.02
CA GLY A 40 -19.03 6.76 8.87
C GLY A 40 -17.64 6.64 8.25
N LYS A 41 -17.50 6.35 6.95
CA LYS A 41 -16.20 6.33 6.24
C LYS A 41 -15.82 7.68 5.61
N GLY A 42 -16.55 8.74 5.91
CA GLY A 42 -16.33 10.08 5.33
C GLY A 42 -14.90 10.60 5.53
N GLU A 43 -14.34 10.47 6.73
CA GLU A 43 -12.98 10.93 7.04
C GLU A 43 -11.91 10.15 6.28
N VAL A 44 -12.06 8.81 6.18
CA VAL A 44 -11.13 7.95 5.42
C VAL A 44 -11.13 8.33 3.95
N LEU A 45 -12.32 8.52 3.36
CA LEU A 45 -12.42 8.93 1.95
C LEU A 45 -11.90 10.34 1.71
N GLN A 46 -12.11 11.27 2.64
CA GLN A 46 -11.53 12.61 2.55
C GLN A 46 -10.01 12.56 2.64
N ARG A 47 -9.44 11.71 3.50
CA ARG A 47 -8.00 11.48 3.58
C ARG A 47 -7.46 10.94 2.26
N TYR A 48 -8.10 9.94 1.66
CA TYR A 48 -7.67 9.40 0.37
C TYR A 48 -7.75 10.43 -0.76
N ALA A 49 -8.79 11.26 -0.79
CA ALA A 49 -8.88 12.33 -1.79
C ALA A 49 -7.76 13.38 -1.64
N GLN A 50 -7.28 13.63 -0.41
CA GLN A 50 -6.14 14.52 -0.15
C GLN A 50 -4.81 13.85 -0.52
N ASP A 51 -4.64 12.58 -0.15
CA ASP A 51 -3.38 11.86 -0.30
C ASP A 51 -3.14 11.41 -1.75
N TYR A 52 -4.23 11.13 -2.46
CA TYR A 52 -4.26 10.47 -3.77
C TYR A 52 -5.19 11.22 -4.73
N PRO A 53 -4.81 12.42 -5.19
CA PRO A 53 -5.64 13.20 -6.11
C PRO A 53 -5.85 12.46 -7.43
N LYS A 54 -7.07 12.51 -7.96
CA LYS A 54 -7.41 11.95 -9.27
C LYS A 54 -6.74 12.75 -10.40
N GLY A 55 -6.33 12.05 -11.46
CA GLY A 55 -5.81 12.67 -12.67
C GLY A 55 -6.92 13.24 -13.57
N PRO A 56 -6.57 13.87 -14.70
CA PRO A 56 -7.53 14.48 -15.64
C PRO A 56 -8.57 13.53 -16.26
N HIS A 57 -8.35 12.21 -16.14
CA HIS A 57 -9.24 11.17 -16.65
C HIS A 57 -9.93 10.39 -15.52
N ASP A 58 -10.01 10.97 -14.32
CA ASP A 58 -10.51 10.37 -13.07
C ASP A 58 -9.73 9.11 -12.64
N GLN A 59 -9.99 7.98 -13.29
CA GLN A 59 -9.34 6.70 -13.06
C GLN A 59 -8.92 6.08 -14.40
N PRO A 60 -7.63 5.72 -14.58
CA PRO A 60 -7.21 4.99 -15.77
C PRO A 60 -7.90 3.63 -15.83
N GLN A 61 -8.17 3.14 -17.04
CA GLN A 61 -8.63 1.76 -17.29
C GLN A 61 -7.54 0.78 -16.83
N SER A 62 -7.58 0.43 -15.55
CA SER A 62 -6.55 -0.33 -14.87
C SER A 62 -7.17 -1.38 -13.95
N MET A 63 -6.32 -2.21 -13.36
CA MET A 63 -6.75 -3.24 -12.41
C MET A 63 -7.33 -2.60 -11.15
N CYS A 64 -8.12 -3.39 -10.41
CA CYS A 64 -8.68 -2.97 -9.11
C CYS A 64 -7.58 -2.36 -8.20
N PRO A 65 -7.80 -1.15 -7.64
CA PRO A 65 -6.82 -0.50 -6.77
C PRO A 65 -6.34 -1.38 -5.60
N ALA A 66 -7.22 -2.17 -5.00
CA ALA A 66 -6.88 -3.09 -3.92
C ALA A 66 -5.75 -4.09 -4.23
N PHE A 67 -5.47 -4.32 -5.52
CA PHE A 67 -4.30 -5.10 -5.94
C PHE A 67 -2.98 -4.52 -5.41
N GLY A 68 -2.85 -3.20 -5.32
CA GLY A 68 -1.65 -2.55 -4.79
C GLY A 68 -1.36 -2.94 -3.35
N SER A 69 -2.34 -2.73 -2.46
CA SER A 69 -2.24 -3.11 -1.05
C SER A 69 -2.06 -4.62 -0.88
N LEU A 70 -2.81 -5.42 -1.65
CA LEU A 70 -2.68 -6.87 -1.64
C LEU A 70 -1.26 -7.32 -2.03
N ARG A 71 -0.68 -6.71 -3.07
CA ARG A 71 0.69 -7.00 -3.51
C ARG A 71 1.71 -6.70 -2.42
N VAL A 72 1.54 -5.60 -1.68
CA VAL A 72 2.39 -5.26 -0.53
C VAL A 72 2.28 -6.35 0.54
N GLY A 73 1.05 -6.72 0.95
CA GLY A 73 0.83 -7.77 1.95
C GLY A 73 1.40 -9.13 1.55
N LEU A 74 1.20 -9.56 0.31
CA LEU A 74 1.68 -10.85 -0.20
C LEU A 74 3.20 -10.92 -0.39
N ARG A 75 3.87 -9.76 -0.54
CA ARG A 75 5.35 -9.68 -0.60
C ARG A 75 5.97 -9.91 0.78
N MET A 76 5.28 -9.54 1.86
CA MET A 76 5.80 -9.65 3.21
C MET A 76 5.85 -11.11 3.69
N ARG A 77 6.92 -11.44 4.41
CA ARG A 77 7.08 -12.72 5.09
C ARG A 77 6.30 -12.68 6.40
N ARG A 78 5.75 -13.83 6.77
CA ARG A 78 5.01 -13.98 8.02
C ARG A 78 3.87 -12.96 8.14
N THR A 79 3.22 -12.65 7.01
CA THR A 79 2.03 -11.80 6.97
C THR A 79 0.88 -12.59 6.33
N ALA A 80 -0.23 -12.74 7.05
CA ALA A 80 -1.48 -13.20 6.45
C ALA A 80 -2.19 -11.98 5.83
N THR A 81 -2.68 -12.08 4.60
CA THR A 81 -3.43 -10.99 3.95
C THR A 81 -4.81 -11.52 3.57
N ILE A 82 -5.84 -10.94 4.16
CA ILE A 82 -7.23 -11.35 4.08
C ILE A 82 -8.02 -10.27 3.36
N LEU A 83 -8.77 -10.66 2.34
CA LEU A 83 -9.72 -9.78 1.65
C LEU A 83 -11.12 -9.96 2.25
N SER A 84 -11.79 -8.85 2.56
CA SER A 84 -13.23 -8.80 2.78
C SER A 84 -13.88 -8.19 1.55
N GLY A 85 -14.64 -8.99 0.81
CA GLY A 85 -15.10 -8.63 -0.52
C GLY A 85 -16.07 -9.64 -1.12
N SER A 86 -16.53 -9.39 -2.34
CA SER A 86 -17.33 -10.38 -3.06
C SER A 86 -16.43 -11.42 -3.70
N ALA A 87 -16.99 -12.60 -3.99
CA ALA A 87 -16.25 -13.70 -4.60
C ALA A 87 -15.61 -13.30 -5.94
N CYS A 88 -16.26 -12.45 -6.74
CA CYS A 88 -15.71 -11.99 -8.02
C CYS A 88 -14.49 -11.07 -7.85
N CYS A 89 -14.52 -10.15 -6.87
CA CYS A 89 -13.37 -9.30 -6.56
C CYS A 89 -12.20 -10.14 -6.06
N VAL A 90 -12.45 -11.07 -5.14
CA VAL A 90 -11.41 -11.94 -4.58
C VAL A 90 -10.84 -12.89 -5.63
N TYR A 91 -11.68 -13.44 -6.52
CA TYR A 91 -11.22 -14.23 -7.65
C TYR A 91 -10.27 -13.41 -8.55
N GLY A 92 -10.70 -12.22 -8.99
CA GLY A 92 -9.88 -11.36 -9.85
C GLY A 92 -8.57 -10.95 -9.20
N LEU A 93 -8.61 -10.50 -7.94
CA LEU A 93 -7.42 -10.10 -7.18
C LEU A 93 -6.47 -11.27 -6.91
N THR A 94 -7.01 -12.47 -6.61
CA THR A 94 -6.21 -13.68 -6.42
C THR A 94 -5.55 -14.10 -7.72
N PHE A 95 -6.29 -14.11 -8.83
CA PHE A 95 -5.76 -14.41 -10.17
C PHE A 95 -4.63 -13.46 -10.54
N THR A 96 -4.89 -12.14 -10.49
CA THR A 96 -3.88 -11.12 -10.80
C THR A 96 -2.65 -11.25 -9.91
N SER A 97 -2.83 -11.47 -8.61
CA SER A 97 -1.70 -11.60 -7.68
C SER A 97 -0.78 -12.75 -8.01
N HIS A 98 -1.33 -13.93 -8.30
CA HIS A 98 -0.53 -15.11 -8.66
C HIS A 98 0.05 -14.99 -10.07
N PHE A 99 -0.68 -14.35 -11.01
CA PHE A 99 -0.15 -14.03 -12.33
C PHE A 99 1.10 -13.14 -12.25
N TYR A 100 1.12 -12.16 -11.34
CA TYR A 100 2.29 -11.32 -11.06
C TYR A 100 3.30 -11.94 -10.06
N GLY A 101 3.22 -13.26 -9.84
CA GLY A 101 4.25 -14.03 -9.13
C GLY A 101 4.11 -14.07 -7.60
N ALA A 102 2.95 -13.72 -7.03
CA ALA A 102 2.69 -13.99 -5.63
C ALA A 102 2.76 -15.50 -5.35
N ARG A 103 3.41 -15.86 -4.24
CA ARG A 103 3.60 -17.27 -3.80
C ARG A 103 2.88 -17.57 -2.48
N ARG A 104 1.98 -16.68 -2.05
CA ARG A 104 1.28 -16.75 -0.77
C ARG A 104 -0.21 -16.76 -0.99
N SER A 105 -0.90 -17.51 -0.15
CA SER A 105 -2.34 -17.59 -0.16
C SER A 105 -2.97 -16.23 0.16
N VAL A 106 -4.08 -15.96 -0.52
CA VAL A 106 -4.96 -14.83 -0.23
C VAL A 106 -6.08 -15.35 0.67
N GLY A 107 -6.18 -14.82 1.88
CA GLY A 107 -7.30 -15.10 2.76
C GLY A 107 -8.58 -14.41 2.27
N TYR A 108 -9.74 -14.98 2.61
CA TYR A 108 -11.02 -14.47 2.14
C TYR A 108 -12.08 -14.60 3.22
N VAL A 109 -12.75 -13.49 3.55
CA VAL A 109 -14.00 -13.49 4.30
C VAL A 109 -15.13 -13.09 3.34
N PRO A 110 -16.05 -14.01 3.01
CA PRO A 110 -17.16 -13.74 2.11
C PRO A 110 -18.25 -12.93 2.79
N PHE A 111 -19.11 -12.32 1.99
CA PHE A 111 -20.37 -11.74 2.47
C PHE A 111 -21.53 -12.12 1.55
N ASN A 112 -22.75 -11.98 2.08
CA ASN A 112 -23.99 -11.95 1.33
C ASN A 112 -24.84 -10.76 1.83
N SER A 113 -26.01 -10.53 1.24
CA SER A 113 -26.86 -9.39 1.61
C SER A 113 -27.24 -9.40 3.10
N GLU A 114 -27.50 -10.57 3.67
CA GLU A 114 -27.85 -10.73 5.08
C GLU A 114 -26.67 -10.39 5.99
N THR A 115 -25.47 -10.89 5.71
CA THR A 115 -24.30 -10.64 6.56
C THR A 115 -23.82 -9.19 6.54
N LEU A 116 -24.12 -8.45 5.46
CA LEU A 116 -23.85 -7.01 5.37
C LEU A 116 -24.76 -6.18 6.27
N VAL A 117 -26.06 -6.47 6.28
CA VAL A 117 -27.04 -5.66 7.02
C VAL A 117 -27.12 -6.02 8.51
N THR A 118 -26.80 -7.26 8.86
CA THR A 118 -26.83 -7.74 10.26
C THR A 118 -25.56 -7.43 11.05
N GLY A 119 -24.50 -6.95 10.38
CA GLY A 119 -23.19 -6.76 11.00
C GLY A 119 -22.37 -8.06 11.15
N LYS A 120 -22.93 -9.21 10.76
CA LYS A 120 -22.28 -10.52 10.84
C LYS A 120 -20.94 -10.57 10.09
N LEU A 121 -20.79 -9.82 9.00
CA LEU A 121 -19.51 -9.73 8.28
C LEU A 121 -18.37 -9.23 9.18
N PHE A 122 -18.61 -8.26 10.06
CA PHE A 122 -17.56 -7.80 10.97
C PHE A 122 -17.19 -8.89 12.00
N GLU A 123 -18.18 -9.61 12.51
CA GLU A 123 -17.94 -10.74 13.42
C GLU A 123 -17.13 -11.85 12.73
N ASP A 124 -17.45 -12.17 11.47
CA ASP A 124 -16.71 -13.18 10.71
C ASP A 124 -15.25 -12.75 10.47
N ILE A 125 -15.02 -11.45 10.19
CA ILE A 125 -13.67 -10.90 10.11
C ILE A 125 -12.96 -11.02 11.47
N ARG A 126 -13.63 -10.63 12.56
CA ARG A 126 -13.08 -10.69 13.91
C ARG A 126 -12.70 -12.14 14.29
N ASP A 127 -13.60 -13.08 14.05
CA ASP A 127 -13.37 -14.49 14.37
C ASP A 127 -12.23 -15.06 13.51
N SER A 128 -12.15 -14.67 12.23
CA SER A 128 -11.04 -15.05 11.35
C SER A 128 -9.68 -14.56 11.83
N VAL A 129 -9.58 -13.32 12.35
CA VAL A 129 -8.31 -12.81 12.89
C VAL A 129 -7.93 -13.48 14.19
N HIS A 130 -8.89 -13.82 15.05
CA HIS A 130 -8.63 -14.60 16.28
C HIS A 130 -8.14 -16.01 15.97
N GLU A 131 -8.74 -16.68 14.98
CA GLU A 131 -8.33 -18.02 14.57
C GLU A 131 -6.92 -18.04 13.95
N GLN A 132 -6.58 -17.02 13.14
CA GLN A 132 -5.30 -16.98 12.43
C GLN A 132 -4.13 -16.41 13.24
N ALA A 133 -4.38 -15.75 14.37
CA ALA A 133 -3.36 -15.08 15.18
C ALA A 133 -2.44 -16.05 15.94
N ASP A 134 -1.52 -16.68 15.19
CA ASP A 134 -0.46 -17.56 15.66
C ASP A 134 0.92 -16.89 15.50
N PRO A 135 1.58 -16.46 16.59
CA PRO A 135 2.88 -15.79 16.53
C PRO A 135 4.00 -16.69 16.01
N ASN A 136 3.83 -18.01 15.98
CA ASN A 136 4.81 -18.90 15.35
C ASN A 136 4.75 -18.82 13.83
N LYS A 137 3.63 -18.38 13.25
CA LYS A 137 3.42 -18.29 11.80
C LYS A 137 3.49 -16.87 11.28
N TYR A 138 2.91 -15.92 12.02
CA TYR A 138 2.69 -14.55 11.54
C TYR A 138 3.22 -13.50 12.51
N ASP A 139 3.78 -12.43 11.94
CA ASP A 139 4.13 -11.20 12.63
C ASP A 139 2.98 -10.17 12.52
N ALA A 140 2.16 -10.30 11.47
CA ALA A 140 0.98 -9.47 11.23
C ALA A 140 -0.11 -10.20 10.41
N ILE A 141 -1.36 -9.79 10.62
CA ILE A 141 -2.52 -10.12 9.80
C ILE A 141 -3.08 -8.82 9.23
N VAL A 142 -3.22 -8.74 7.92
CA VAL A 142 -3.76 -7.60 7.20
C VAL A 142 -5.17 -7.94 6.71
N ILE A 143 -6.13 -7.08 6.98
CA ILE A 143 -7.52 -7.20 6.53
C ILE A 143 -7.79 -6.02 5.61
N ILE A 144 -8.21 -6.31 4.38
CA ILE A 144 -8.49 -5.31 3.36
C ILE A 144 -9.98 -5.36 3.04
N ASN A 145 -10.71 -4.33 3.45
CA ASN A 145 -12.07 -4.10 2.97
C ASN A 145 -12.03 -3.64 1.50
N LEU A 146 -12.81 -4.30 0.65
CA LEU A 146 -13.04 -3.88 -0.73
C LEU A 146 -14.25 -2.93 -0.82
N CYS A 147 -14.74 -2.66 -2.04
CA CYS A 147 -15.79 -1.68 -2.29
C CYS A 147 -17.02 -1.85 -1.41
N VAL A 148 -17.66 -3.02 -1.43
CA VAL A 148 -18.96 -3.22 -0.74
C VAL A 148 -18.81 -3.18 0.79
N PRO A 149 -17.84 -3.87 1.43
CA PRO A 149 -17.62 -3.74 2.87
C PRO A 149 -17.29 -2.32 3.31
N THR A 150 -16.52 -1.58 2.50
CA THR A 150 -16.24 -0.16 2.79
C THR A 150 -17.52 0.68 2.70
N ALA A 151 -18.30 0.52 1.64
CA ALA A 151 -19.55 1.25 1.45
C ALA A 151 -20.61 0.95 2.51
N SER A 152 -20.61 -0.29 3.02
CA SER A 152 -21.50 -0.75 4.09
C SER A 152 -20.98 -0.39 5.49
N GLY A 153 -19.85 0.32 5.61
CA GLY A 153 -19.33 0.82 6.88
C GLY A 153 -18.67 -0.22 7.78
N VAL A 154 -18.19 -1.35 7.25
CA VAL A 154 -17.56 -2.41 8.07
C VAL A 154 -16.38 -1.82 8.88
N PRO A 155 -16.45 -1.85 10.23
CA PRO A 155 -15.60 -1.01 11.06
C PRO A 155 -14.31 -1.72 11.49
N LEU A 156 -13.37 -1.93 10.56
CA LEU A 156 -12.09 -2.59 10.85
C LEU A 156 -11.28 -1.92 11.97
N GLN A 157 -11.52 -0.63 12.25
CA GLN A 157 -10.91 0.08 13.37
C GLN A 157 -11.26 -0.48 14.76
N LEU A 158 -12.36 -1.25 14.86
CA LEU A 158 -12.79 -1.93 16.10
C LEU A 158 -12.10 -3.28 16.32
N LEU A 159 -11.35 -3.79 15.33
CA LEU A 159 -10.52 -4.97 15.55
C LEU A 159 -9.45 -4.67 16.61
N PRO A 160 -9.11 -5.65 17.47
CA PRO A 160 -8.00 -5.49 18.41
C PRO A 160 -6.72 -5.18 17.63
N LYS A 161 -5.86 -4.29 18.14
CA LYS A 161 -4.60 -3.94 17.45
C LYS A 161 -3.62 -5.09 17.41
N GLU A 162 -3.69 -6.00 18.39
CA GLU A 162 -2.83 -7.15 18.52
C GLU A 162 -3.60 -8.32 19.14
N ILE A 163 -3.30 -9.55 18.69
CA ILE A 163 -3.78 -10.80 19.30
C ILE A 163 -2.57 -11.73 19.42
N ASN A 164 -2.26 -12.22 20.62
CA ASN A 164 -1.14 -13.15 20.87
C ASN A 164 0.23 -12.64 20.34
N GLY A 165 0.50 -11.32 20.34
CA GLY A 165 1.72 -10.76 19.76
C GLY A 165 1.69 -10.59 18.23
N VAL A 166 0.59 -10.95 17.56
CA VAL A 166 0.37 -10.78 16.13
C VAL A 166 -0.41 -9.49 15.88
N ARG A 167 0.14 -8.61 15.05
CA ARG A 167 -0.44 -7.30 14.76
C ARG A 167 -1.60 -7.42 13.81
N ILE A 168 -2.69 -6.70 14.07
CA ILE A 168 -3.88 -6.70 13.22
C ILE A 168 -4.00 -5.35 12.53
N ILE A 169 -3.87 -5.35 11.20
CA ILE A 169 -3.88 -4.15 10.37
C ILE A 169 -5.13 -4.18 9.49
N GLY A 170 -6.12 -3.37 9.84
CA GLY A 170 -7.32 -3.18 9.02
C GLY A 170 -7.20 -1.94 8.14
N ILE A 171 -7.44 -2.09 6.83
CA ILE A 171 -7.47 -0.98 5.86
C ILE A 171 -8.68 -1.09 4.93
N ASP A 172 -9.22 0.05 4.51
CA ASP A 172 -10.23 0.13 3.46
C ASP A 172 -9.55 0.50 2.14
N VAL A 173 -9.75 -0.29 1.08
CA VAL A 173 -9.20 0.00 -0.26
C VAL A 173 -10.31 -0.12 -1.31
N PRO A 174 -11.32 0.76 -1.25
CA PRO A 174 -12.41 0.75 -2.22
C PRO A 174 -11.92 1.23 -3.58
N GLY A 175 -12.40 0.58 -4.65
CA GLY A 175 -12.13 0.99 -6.02
C GLY A 175 -12.67 2.38 -6.37
N PHE A 176 -13.68 2.87 -5.63
CA PHE A 176 -14.26 4.20 -5.77
C PHE A 176 -13.51 5.29 -4.98
N GLY A 177 -12.62 4.93 -4.06
CA GLY A 177 -11.95 5.88 -3.15
C GLY A 177 -10.44 5.99 -3.35
N VAL A 178 -9.80 4.97 -3.94
CA VAL A 178 -8.37 4.97 -4.25
C VAL A 178 -8.18 4.96 -5.77
N PRO A 179 -7.44 5.91 -6.37
CA PRO A 179 -7.38 6.06 -7.82
C PRO A 179 -6.79 4.84 -8.54
N THR A 180 -5.62 4.36 -8.13
CA THR A 180 -4.97 3.22 -8.80
C THR A 180 -4.33 2.26 -7.81
N HIS A 181 -3.87 1.12 -8.34
CA HIS A 181 -3.09 0.16 -7.57
C HIS A 181 -1.70 0.67 -7.20
N ALA A 182 -1.21 1.80 -7.76
CA ALA A 182 0.03 2.42 -7.32
C ALA A 182 -0.16 3.10 -5.96
N GLU A 183 -1.18 3.95 -5.82
CA GLU A 183 -1.51 4.64 -4.56
C GLU A 183 -1.97 3.67 -3.47
N ALA A 184 -2.68 2.60 -3.83
CA ALA A 184 -3.08 1.58 -2.88
C ALA A 184 -1.89 0.89 -2.17
N LYS A 185 -0.70 0.86 -2.78
CA LYS A 185 0.50 0.35 -2.08
C LYS A 185 0.83 1.20 -0.86
N ASP A 186 0.69 2.51 -1.01
CA ASP A 186 0.92 3.47 0.06
C ASP A 186 -0.11 3.37 1.18
N VAL A 187 -1.37 3.03 0.86
CA VAL A 187 -2.39 2.79 1.90
C VAL A 187 -1.93 1.74 2.91
N LEU A 188 -1.43 0.58 2.44
CA LEU A 188 -0.95 -0.46 3.34
C LEU A 188 0.42 -0.11 3.93
N ALA A 189 1.37 0.39 3.12
CA ALA A 189 2.70 0.74 3.60
C ALA A 189 2.67 1.82 4.69
N GLY A 190 1.84 2.85 4.50
CA GLY A 190 1.60 3.92 5.48
C GLY A 190 0.96 3.39 6.75
N ALA A 191 -0.07 2.54 6.66
CA ALA A 191 -0.69 1.92 7.84
C ALA A 191 0.30 1.06 8.65
N MET A 192 1.17 0.33 7.96
CA MET A 192 2.21 -0.49 8.61
C MET A 192 3.31 0.37 9.23
N LEU A 193 3.75 1.44 8.56
CA LEU A 193 4.70 2.41 9.11
C LEU A 193 4.13 3.12 10.33
N GLN A 194 2.85 3.50 10.31
CA GLN A 194 2.17 4.12 11.44
C GLN A 194 2.18 3.19 12.66
N TYR A 195 1.83 1.92 12.47
CA TYR A 195 1.87 0.93 13.54
C TYR A 195 3.31 0.77 14.06
N ALA A 196 4.27 0.55 13.17
CA ALA A 196 5.68 0.36 13.54
C ALA A 196 6.25 1.57 14.29
N ARG A 197 5.89 2.80 13.89
CA ARG A 197 6.28 4.04 14.58
C ARG A 197 5.75 4.06 16.01
N HIS A 198 4.48 3.70 16.22
CA HIS A 198 3.92 3.62 17.57
C HIS A 198 4.63 2.57 18.43
N GLU A 199 5.04 1.43 17.88
CA GLU A 199 5.81 0.42 18.61
C GLU A 199 7.18 0.94 19.05
N ILE A 200 7.91 1.61 18.15
CA ILE A 200 9.21 2.22 18.48
C ILE A 200 9.06 3.28 19.56
N MET A 201 7.99 4.08 19.51
CA MET A 201 7.71 5.09 20.54
C MET A 201 7.34 4.48 21.90
N ALA A 202 6.74 3.29 21.90
CA ALA A 202 6.36 2.59 23.12
C ALA A 202 7.55 1.93 23.83
N GLY A 203 8.59 1.54 23.10
CA GLY A 203 9.79 0.97 23.70
C GLY A 203 10.71 0.21 22.72
N PRO A 204 11.64 -0.60 23.26
CA PRO A 204 12.55 -1.39 22.45
C PRO A 204 11.80 -2.35 21.52
N VAL A 205 12.15 -2.33 20.23
CA VAL A 205 11.60 -3.21 19.21
C VAL A 205 12.61 -4.26 18.77
N GLN A 206 12.11 -5.29 18.08
CA GLN A 206 12.93 -6.41 17.67
C GLN A 206 13.97 -6.01 16.62
N ALA A 207 15.23 -6.37 16.86
CA ALA A 207 16.31 -6.10 15.93
C ALA A 207 16.11 -6.81 14.57
N PRO A 208 16.61 -6.22 13.50
CA PRO A 208 16.41 -6.76 12.17
C PRO A 208 17.31 -7.97 11.89
N ARG A 209 16.85 -8.85 11.00
CA ARG A 209 17.51 -10.14 10.73
C ARG A 209 18.91 -9.99 10.11
N THR A 210 19.11 -8.94 9.32
CA THR A 210 20.38 -8.62 8.67
C THR A 210 21.35 -7.84 9.55
N GLY A 211 20.98 -7.57 10.81
CA GLY A 211 21.75 -6.72 11.72
C GLY A 211 21.55 -5.23 11.47
N VAL A 212 22.20 -4.42 12.31
CA VAL A 212 22.22 -2.96 12.21
C VAL A 212 23.40 -2.54 11.35
N GLN A 213 23.16 -1.61 10.42
CA GLN A 213 24.21 -1.10 9.54
C GLN A 213 25.18 -0.19 10.31
N THR A 214 26.46 -0.29 9.98
CA THR A 214 27.51 0.55 10.60
C THR A 214 27.54 1.97 10.04
N LYS A 215 27.13 2.13 8.77
CA LYS A 215 27.01 3.43 8.10
C LYS A 215 25.60 4.00 8.29
N PRO A 216 25.46 5.34 8.34
CA PRO A 216 24.14 5.96 8.30
C PRO A 216 23.39 5.58 7.02
N THR A 217 22.11 5.26 7.15
CA THR A 217 21.31 4.68 6.07
C THR A 217 20.38 5.68 5.41
N ILE A 218 20.16 5.48 4.11
CA ILE A 218 19.09 6.12 3.32
C ILE A 218 18.01 5.08 3.07
N THR A 219 16.83 5.29 3.64
CA THR A 219 15.66 4.45 3.35
C THR A 219 15.15 4.77 1.96
N LEU A 220 14.86 3.76 1.14
CA LEU A 220 14.28 3.94 -0.18
C LEU A 220 12.76 3.76 -0.10
N LEU A 221 11.99 4.76 -0.48
CA LEU A 221 10.54 4.73 -0.52
C LEU A 221 10.05 4.66 -1.96
N GLY A 222 9.46 3.52 -2.32
CA GLY A 222 9.06 3.21 -3.68
C GLY A 222 9.27 1.74 -4.05
N GLU A 223 8.68 1.35 -5.18
CA GLU A 223 8.86 0.00 -5.71
C GLU A 223 10.10 -0.06 -6.59
N MET A 224 11.16 -0.67 -6.05
CA MET A 224 12.45 -0.77 -6.71
C MET A 224 12.56 -2.04 -7.55
N PHE A 225 13.21 -1.94 -8.71
CA PHE A 225 13.70 -3.10 -9.42
C PHE A 225 14.84 -3.74 -8.62
N PRO A 226 15.12 -5.05 -8.81
CA PRO A 226 16.13 -5.77 -8.02
C PRO A 226 17.52 -5.15 -8.03
N ALA A 227 17.91 -4.45 -9.11
CA ALA A 227 19.23 -3.83 -9.24
C ALA A 227 19.30 -2.43 -8.60
N ASP A 228 18.17 -1.72 -8.45
CA ASP A 228 18.18 -0.30 -8.06
C ASP A 228 18.85 -0.06 -6.70
N PRO A 229 18.58 -0.84 -5.62
CA PRO A 229 19.24 -0.63 -4.33
C PRO A 229 20.77 -0.79 -4.40
N ALA A 230 21.26 -1.72 -5.22
CA ALA A 230 22.70 -1.93 -5.40
C ALA A 230 23.36 -0.77 -6.16
N VAL A 231 22.71 -0.31 -7.23
CA VAL A 231 23.18 0.82 -8.04
C VAL A 231 23.17 2.10 -7.21
N ILE A 232 22.08 2.39 -6.50
CA ILE A 232 21.99 3.55 -5.60
C ILE A 232 23.03 3.45 -4.48
N GLY A 233 23.25 2.26 -3.91
CA GLY A 233 24.30 2.04 -2.92
C GLY A 233 25.69 2.43 -3.43
N ALA A 234 26.04 2.06 -4.65
CA ALA A 234 27.32 2.42 -5.26
C ALA A 234 27.47 3.94 -5.50
N MET A 235 26.36 4.66 -5.74
CA MET A 235 26.33 6.12 -5.87
C MET A 235 26.51 6.82 -4.52
N LEU A 236 25.93 6.28 -3.45
CA LEU A 236 25.98 6.84 -2.10
C LEU A 236 27.28 6.52 -1.34
N GLU A 237 28.01 5.49 -1.74
CA GLU A 237 29.23 5.04 -1.07
C GLU A 237 30.28 6.15 -0.84
N PRO A 238 30.60 7.05 -1.80
CA PRO A 238 31.58 8.12 -1.58
C PRO A 238 31.12 9.17 -0.55
N MET A 239 29.82 9.23 -0.27
CA MET A 239 29.21 10.07 0.77
C MET A 239 29.26 9.41 2.15
N ASP A 240 29.79 8.19 2.24
CA ASP A 240 29.83 7.35 3.44
C ASP A 240 28.43 7.02 4.00
N LEU A 241 27.48 6.92 3.08
CA LEU A 241 26.10 6.51 3.33
C LEU A 241 25.89 5.10 2.79
N ALA A 242 24.94 4.38 3.39
CA ALA A 242 24.47 3.09 2.89
C ALA A 242 23.00 3.15 2.48
N VAL A 243 22.58 2.26 1.58
CA VAL A 243 21.15 2.01 1.36
C VAL A 243 20.61 1.20 2.54
N GLY A 244 19.52 1.69 3.13
CA GLY A 244 18.78 1.05 4.21
C GLY A 244 17.66 0.15 3.71
N ALA A 245 16.61 0.02 4.51
CA ALA A 245 15.41 -0.71 4.11
C ALA A 245 14.71 -0.05 2.91
N THR A 246 14.00 -0.88 2.14
CA THR A 246 13.06 -0.43 1.11
C THR A 246 11.65 -0.50 1.66
N VAL A 247 10.85 0.55 1.45
CA VAL A 247 9.41 0.55 1.74
C VAL A 247 8.66 0.61 0.39
N PRO A 248 7.78 -0.34 0.08
CA PRO A 248 7.25 -1.42 0.94
C PRO A 248 8.26 -2.53 1.28
N THR A 249 8.25 -2.98 2.54
CA THR A 249 9.21 -3.94 3.10
C THR A 249 8.88 -5.39 2.78
N ARG A 250 9.78 -6.31 3.13
CA ARG A 250 9.61 -7.77 3.01
C ARG A 250 9.42 -8.47 4.34
N GLU A 251 9.80 -7.84 5.45
CA GLU A 251 9.63 -8.34 6.81
C GLU A 251 9.15 -7.20 7.70
N TRP A 252 8.42 -7.51 8.79
CA TRP A 252 7.90 -6.47 9.69
C TRP A 252 9.02 -5.63 10.31
N ARG A 253 10.10 -6.29 10.75
CA ARG A 253 11.24 -5.63 11.42
C ARG A 253 12.01 -4.67 10.50
N GLU A 254 11.87 -4.79 9.18
CA GLU A 254 12.45 -3.84 8.24
C GLU A 254 11.74 -2.48 8.29
N LEU A 255 10.50 -2.39 8.79
CA LEU A 255 9.82 -1.12 9.04
C LEU A 255 10.56 -0.32 10.13
N TYR A 256 11.07 -0.99 11.16
CA TYR A 256 11.88 -0.34 12.19
C TYR A 256 13.20 0.17 11.62
N GLN A 257 13.87 -0.61 10.76
CA GLN A 257 15.06 -0.14 10.04
C GLN A 257 14.75 1.05 9.14
N ALA A 258 13.59 1.02 8.47
CA ALA A 258 13.19 2.11 7.59
C ALA A 258 13.05 3.43 8.38
N LEU A 259 12.50 3.34 9.59
CA LEU A 259 12.31 4.47 10.51
C LEU A 259 13.62 4.88 11.22
N ASP A 260 14.64 4.01 11.28
CA ASP A 260 15.98 4.31 11.80
C ASP A 260 16.96 4.69 10.67
N CYS A 261 16.60 5.71 9.89
CA CYS A 261 17.42 6.24 8.80
C CYS A 261 17.86 7.68 9.05
N LYS A 262 18.86 8.15 8.28
CA LYS A 262 19.23 9.57 8.26
C LYS A 262 18.31 10.40 7.38
N ALA A 263 17.87 9.83 6.26
CA ALA A 263 16.92 10.46 5.34
C ALA A 263 16.19 9.38 4.54
N VAL A 264 15.04 9.75 3.98
CA VAL A 264 14.24 8.92 3.10
C VAL A 264 14.38 9.45 1.68
N ALA A 265 14.79 8.59 0.75
CA ALA A 265 14.70 8.86 -0.67
C ALA A 265 13.34 8.40 -1.19
N ALA A 266 12.42 9.35 -1.40
CA ALA A 266 11.10 9.11 -1.98
C ALA A 266 11.19 9.04 -3.51
N ILE A 267 11.61 7.87 -4.00
CA ILE A 267 11.86 7.60 -5.42
C ILE A 267 10.56 7.62 -6.24
N HIS A 268 9.44 7.18 -5.64
CA HIS A 268 8.13 7.17 -6.28
C HIS A 268 7.21 8.26 -5.71
N PRO A 269 6.40 8.95 -6.54
CA PRO A 269 5.66 10.13 -6.11
C PRO A 269 4.36 9.84 -5.33
N PHE A 270 3.92 8.58 -5.25
CA PHE A 270 2.58 8.22 -4.77
C PHE A 270 2.51 7.84 -3.28
N TYR A 271 3.59 8.02 -2.52
CA TYR A 271 3.72 7.52 -1.14
C TYR A 271 3.40 8.57 -0.05
N THR A 272 2.28 9.29 -0.21
CA THR A 272 1.89 10.41 0.66
C THR A 272 1.70 10.01 2.13
N ALA A 273 0.98 8.92 2.40
CA ALA A 273 0.73 8.42 3.75
C ALA A 273 2.03 7.89 4.40
N SER A 274 2.88 7.20 3.64
CA SER A 274 4.19 6.75 4.15
C SER A 274 5.11 7.92 4.47
N ILE A 275 5.14 8.95 3.61
CA ILE A 275 5.91 10.20 3.84
C ILE A 275 5.48 10.83 5.16
N ARG A 276 4.18 10.96 5.41
CA ARG A 276 3.64 11.51 6.66
C ARG A 276 4.18 10.80 7.90
N GLU A 277 4.28 9.47 7.87
CA GLU A 277 4.78 8.71 9.01
C GLU A 277 6.31 8.89 9.20
N PHE A 278 7.06 9.06 8.11
CA PHE A 278 8.48 9.41 8.20
C PHE A 278 8.72 10.82 8.74
N GLU A 279 7.93 11.80 8.29
CA GLU A 279 7.97 13.17 8.82
C GLU A 279 7.59 13.19 10.30
N ALA A 280 6.56 12.44 10.70
CA ALA A 280 6.17 12.28 12.10
C ALA A 280 7.28 11.61 12.95
N ALA A 281 8.15 10.80 12.32
CA ALA A 281 9.34 10.23 12.94
C ALA A 281 10.59 11.15 12.85
N GLY A 282 10.43 12.38 12.35
CA GLY A 282 11.52 13.36 12.24
C GLY A 282 12.53 13.04 11.14
N ARG A 283 12.15 12.27 10.12
CA ARG A 283 13.05 11.86 9.03
C ARG A 283 12.92 12.81 7.84
N PRO A 284 14.01 13.46 7.38
CA PRO A 284 13.95 14.33 6.21
C PRO A 284 13.67 13.51 4.94
N ILE A 285 12.85 14.08 4.06
CA ILE A 285 12.43 13.45 2.80
C ILE A 285 13.13 14.13 1.64
N VAL A 286 13.75 13.33 0.77
CA VAL A 286 14.31 13.77 -0.52
C VAL A 286 13.49 13.11 -1.62
N GLY A 287 12.68 13.91 -2.31
CA GLY A 287 11.88 13.43 -3.45
C GLY A 287 12.71 13.23 -4.72
N SER A 288 12.05 12.68 -5.74
CA SER A 288 12.65 12.34 -7.05
C SER A 288 13.58 11.13 -7.01
N ALA A 289 14.12 10.78 -8.17
CA ALA A 289 14.97 9.63 -8.42
C ALA A 289 16.26 10.04 -9.15
N PRO A 290 17.37 9.30 -9.00
CA PRO A 290 18.61 9.55 -9.73
C PRO A 290 18.48 9.07 -11.20
N VAL A 291 17.70 9.81 -12.00
CA VAL A 291 17.44 9.53 -13.42
C VAL A 291 18.00 10.64 -14.28
N GLY A 292 18.76 10.29 -15.32
CA GLY A 292 19.44 11.26 -16.18
C GLY A 292 20.63 11.95 -15.50
N TYR A 293 21.35 12.78 -16.25
CA TYR A 293 22.56 13.44 -15.74
C TYR A 293 22.22 14.48 -14.67
N GLU A 294 21.37 15.45 -15.01
CA GLU A 294 20.97 16.55 -14.14
C GLU A 294 20.16 16.06 -12.95
N GLY A 295 19.24 15.11 -13.19
CA GLY A 295 18.43 14.50 -12.13
C GLY A 295 19.29 13.77 -11.11
N THR A 296 20.27 12.97 -11.55
CA THR A 296 21.21 12.31 -10.65
C THR A 296 22.09 13.31 -9.89
N ALA A 297 22.60 14.34 -10.57
CA ALA A 297 23.42 15.37 -9.94
C ALA A 297 22.65 16.14 -8.85
N ALA A 298 21.42 16.55 -9.14
CA ALA A 298 20.55 17.25 -8.20
C ALA A 298 20.13 16.34 -7.03
N TRP A 299 19.85 15.06 -7.31
CA TRP A 299 19.46 14.09 -6.29
C TRP A 299 20.59 13.82 -5.30
N LEU A 300 21.83 13.59 -5.79
CA LEU A 300 23.00 13.40 -4.91
C LEU A 300 23.29 14.64 -4.05
N GLU A 301 23.14 15.83 -4.63
CA GLU A 301 23.26 17.09 -3.89
C GLU A 301 22.21 17.19 -2.77
N ALA A 302 20.95 16.84 -3.06
CA ALA A 302 19.86 16.91 -2.10
C ALA A 302 20.03 15.90 -0.97
N ILE A 303 20.42 14.65 -1.27
CA ILE A 303 20.75 13.65 -0.25
C ILE A 303 21.91 14.13 0.62
N GLY A 304 22.95 14.71 0.01
CA GLY A 304 24.10 15.23 0.74
C GLY A 304 23.73 16.34 1.71
N LYS A 305 22.91 17.29 1.28
CA LYS A 305 22.38 18.36 2.14
C LYS A 305 21.51 17.82 3.27
N ALA A 306 20.58 16.92 2.97
CA ALA A 306 19.68 16.32 3.96
C ALA A 306 20.43 15.52 5.04
N THR A 307 21.60 14.97 4.71
CA THR A 307 22.44 14.18 5.61
C THR A 307 23.61 14.95 6.22
N ASN A 308 23.75 16.24 5.91
CA ASN A 308 24.90 17.07 6.29
C ASN A 308 26.25 16.45 5.85
N THR A 309 26.28 15.86 4.66
CA THR A 309 27.49 15.30 4.05
C THR A 309 28.41 16.43 3.56
N PRO A 310 29.72 16.39 3.84
CA PRO A 310 30.69 17.35 3.31
C PRO A 310 30.67 17.48 1.78
N GLN A 311 30.81 18.70 1.26
CA GLN A 311 30.66 18.98 -0.17
C GLN A 311 31.68 18.23 -1.05
N ASP A 312 32.90 18.00 -0.55
CA ASP A 312 33.92 17.20 -1.22
C ASP A 312 33.47 15.75 -1.45
N ARG A 313 32.76 15.14 -0.49
CA ARG A 313 32.19 13.79 -0.62
C ARG A 313 31.00 13.75 -1.58
N ILE A 314 30.15 14.78 -1.57
CA ILE A 314 29.06 14.95 -2.56
C ILE A 314 29.66 15.04 -3.97
N ASN A 315 30.70 15.87 -4.14
CA ASN A 315 31.38 16.04 -5.42
C ASN A 315 32.07 14.73 -5.86
N ALA A 316 32.67 13.98 -4.93
CA ALA A 316 33.25 12.67 -5.22
C ALA A 316 32.20 11.68 -5.74
N ALA A 317 31.01 11.63 -5.13
CA ALA A 317 29.90 10.79 -5.60
C ALA A 317 29.46 11.18 -7.02
N LYS A 318 29.29 12.47 -7.29
CA LYS A 318 28.96 12.99 -8.63
C LYS A 318 30.03 12.63 -9.65
N HIS A 319 31.30 12.86 -9.33
CA HIS A 319 32.42 12.57 -10.24
C HIS A 319 32.53 11.07 -10.55
N LYS A 320 32.15 10.20 -9.61
CA LYS A 320 32.16 8.74 -9.81
C LYS A 320 31.12 8.28 -10.84
N ILE A 321 29.90 8.85 -10.83
CA ILE A 321 28.77 8.31 -11.61
C ILE A 321 28.39 9.14 -12.84
N LEU A 322 28.46 10.47 -12.74
CA LEU A 322 27.95 11.36 -13.79
C LEU A 322 28.65 11.20 -15.15
N PRO A 323 29.98 10.95 -15.24
CA PRO A 323 30.63 10.71 -16.53
C PRO A 323 30.06 9.50 -17.26
N ALA A 324 29.74 8.42 -16.55
CA ALA A 324 29.15 7.22 -17.14
C ALA A 324 27.73 7.48 -17.66
N ILE A 325 26.92 8.23 -16.91
CA ILE A 325 25.57 8.63 -17.35
C ILE A 325 25.63 9.51 -18.60
N LYS A 326 26.55 10.48 -18.63
CA LYS A 326 26.75 11.36 -19.79
C LYS A 326 27.13 10.54 -21.04
N ALA A 327 28.09 9.63 -20.91
CA ALA A 327 28.55 8.80 -22.02
C ALA A 327 27.43 7.94 -22.66
N VAL A 328 26.43 7.54 -21.88
CA VAL A 328 25.28 6.77 -22.38
C VAL A 328 24.23 7.65 -23.05
N LEU A 329 24.05 8.89 -22.59
CA LEU A 329 23.01 9.80 -23.10
C LEU A 329 23.46 10.64 -24.31
N GLY A 330 24.78 10.83 -24.50
CA GLY A 330 25.37 11.66 -25.57
C GLY A 330 25.67 13.07 -25.10
#